data_AF-A0A2V9NMX8-F1
#
_entry.id   AF-A0A2V9NMX8-F1
#
_cell.length_a   1.000
_cell.length_b   1.000
_cell.length_c   1.000
_cell.angle_alpha   90.00
_cell.angle_beta   90.00
_cell.angle_gamma   90.00
#
_symmetry.space_group_name_H-M   'P 1'
#
loop_
_entity.id
_entity.type
_entity.pdbx_description
1 polymer ?
#
loop_
_entity_poly.entity_id
_entity_poly.type
_entity_poly.pdbx_seq_one_letter_code
_entity_poly.pdbx_strand_id
1 'polypeptide(L)'
;MHWSWLVGLLCSLTVYTMAQEATADGKKVELPPAPASQHRFWDRKNILLFSGVAAFRGLDYASTRNFERRGRQEVLIPDDIVNNSAGFASLEAAGTAASVGISYLFHRTGHHKLERWVSIGHIGVTGFGVVRNYSLNSMH
;
A
#
# COMPACT_ATOMS: atom_id res chain seq x y z
N MET A 1 -50.65 53.06 26.35
CA MET A 1 -49.88 51.79 26.46
C MET A 1 -50.63 50.72 25.67
N HIS A 2 -49.94 49.84 24.94
CA HIS A 2 -50.44 48.73 24.07
C HIS A 2 -50.57 48.96 22.54
N TRP A 3 -49.53 49.43 21.85
CA TRP A 3 -49.46 49.26 20.36
C TRP A 3 -48.15 48.62 19.84
N SER A 4 -47.10 48.51 20.66
CA SER A 4 -45.77 48.11 20.17
C SER A 4 -45.55 46.60 19.94
N TRP A 5 -46.51 45.74 20.29
CA TRP A 5 -46.34 44.28 20.18
C TRP A 5 -46.88 43.66 18.88
N LEU A 6 -47.69 44.38 18.10
CA LEU A 6 -48.29 43.85 16.86
C LEU A 6 -47.36 43.96 15.63
N VAL A 7 -46.42 44.92 15.62
CA VAL A 7 -45.49 45.11 14.48
C VAL A 7 -44.37 44.05 14.48
N GLY A 8 -43.91 43.62 15.67
CA GLY A 8 -42.86 42.60 15.79
C GLY A 8 -43.31 41.20 15.35
N LEU A 9 -44.59 40.89 15.51
CA LEU A 9 -45.16 39.58 15.15
C LEU A 9 -45.39 39.45 13.62
N LEU A 10 -45.66 40.57 12.94
CA LEU A 10 -45.79 40.62 11.48
C LEU A 10 -44.45 40.52 10.75
N CYS A 11 -43.36 41.06 11.31
CA CYS A 11 -42.01 40.92 10.74
C CYS A 11 -41.41 39.52 10.92
N SER A 12 -41.86 38.74 11.91
CA SER A 12 -41.34 37.38 12.15
C SER A 12 -42.05 36.33 11.27
N LEU A 13 -43.31 36.55 10.91
CA LEU A 13 -44.06 35.69 9.98
C LEU A 13 -43.59 35.83 8.52
N THR A 14 -43.19 37.02 8.07
CA THR A 14 -42.66 37.23 6.71
C THR A 14 -41.29 36.57 6.52
N VAL A 15 -40.41 36.62 7.51
CA VAL A 15 -39.09 35.94 7.45
C VAL A 15 -39.24 34.41 7.38
N TYR A 16 -40.20 33.82 8.10
CA TYR A 16 -40.49 32.39 8.02
C TYR A 16 -41.05 31.96 6.66
N THR A 17 -41.85 32.81 6.01
CA THR A 17 -42.44 32.52 4.70
C THR A 17 -41.39 32.59 3.58
N MET A 18 -40.50 33.59 3.61
CA MET A 18 -39.37 33.70 2.67
C MET A 18 -38.36 32.54 2.81
N ALA A 19 -38.12 32.08 4.04
CA ALA A 19 -37.26 30.92 4.29
C ALA A 19 -37.85 29.61 3.74
N GLN A 20 -39.18 29.46 3.73
CA GLN A 20 -39.83 28.31 3.11
C GLN A 20 -39.81 28.37 1.58
N GLU A 21 -40.07 29.53 0.97
CA GLU A 21 -40.01 29.68 -0.50
C GLU A 21 -38.61 29.43 -1.08
N ALA A 22 -37.55 29.82 -0.38
CA ALA A 22 -36.17 29.52 -0.77
C ALA A 22 -35.83 28.02 -0.75
N THR A 23 -36.62 27.20 -0.04
CA THR A 23 -36.49 25.73 -0.03
C THR A 23 -37.49 25.02 -0.94
N ALA A 24 -38.47 25.75 -1.49
CA ALA A 24 -39.51 25.24 -2.38
C ALA A 24 -39.12 25.27 -3.86
N ASP A 25 -38.09 26.04 -4.24
CA ASP A 25 -37.44 25.90 -5.55
C ASP A 25 -36.61 24.61 -5.52
N GLY A 26 -37.24 23.51 -5.92
CA GLY A 26 -36.69 22.15 -6.01
C GLY A 26 -35.55 21.99 -7.02
N LYS A 27 -34.75 23.04 -7.22
CA LYS A 27 -33.51 23.00 -7.96
C LYS A 27 -32.51 22.19 -7.15
N LYS A 28 -32.48 20.87 -7.42
CA LYS A 28 -31.40 19.99 -6.96
C LYS A 28 -30.08 20.68 -7.27
N VAL A 29 -29.39 21.13 -6.24
CA VAL A 29 -28.00 21.58 -6.35
C VAL A 29 -27.22 20.32 -6.74
N GLU A 30 -26.98 20.17 -8.04
CA GLU A 30 -26.16 19.10 -8.58
C GLU A 30 -24.73 19.40 -8.14
N LEU A 31 -24.34 18.85 -6.99
CA LEU A 31 -22.96 18.92 -6.55
C LEU A 31 -22.09 18.33 -7.66
N PRO A 32 -20.94 18.96 -7.98
CA PRO A 32 -19.98 18.36 -8.88
C PRO A 32 -19.72 16.90 -8.46
N PRO A 33 -19.60 15.96 -9.41
CA PRO A 33 -19.27 14.58 -9.06
C PRO A 33 -18.01 14.61 -8.19
N ALA A 34 -18.10 13.95 -7.02
CA ALA A 34 -16.96 13.86 -6.13
C ALA A 34 -15.73 13.41 -6.94
N PRO A 35 -14.56 14.04 -6.75
CA PRO A 35 -13.39 13.67 -7.51
C PRO A 35 -13.17 12.16 -7.36
N ALA A 36 -12.95 11.49 -8.51
CA ALA A 36 -12.70 10.05 -8.51
C ALA A 36 -11.63 9.73 -7.47
N SER A 37 -11.89 8.74 -6.61
CA SER A 37 -10.98 8.41 -5.51
C SER A 37 -9.57 8.20 -6.05
N GLN A 38 -8.65 9.09 -5.70
CA GLN A 38 -7.28 9.02 -6.18
C GLN A 38 -6.62 7.75 -5.62
N HIS A 39 -6.03 6.95 -6.50
CA HIS A 39 -5.30 5.75 -6.11
C HIS A 39 -4.14 6.12 -5.17
N ARG A 40 -4.14 5.60 -3.94
CA ARG A 40 -3.12 5.89 -2.94
C ARG A 40 -2.02 4.84 -3.01
N PHE A 41 -0.76 5.27 -2.96
CA PHE A 41 0.36 4.34 -2.93
C PHE A 41 0.31 3.40 -1.72
N TRP A 42 0.09 3.95 -0.53
CA TRP A 42 -0.06 3.17 0.71
C TRP A 42 -1.51 2.72 0.92
N ASP A 43 -2.04 1.96 -0.03
CA ASP A 43 -3.31 1.26 0.13
C ASP A 43 -3.12 -0.11 0.81
N ARG A 44 -4.23 -0.71 1.23
CA ARG A 44 -4.22 -2.03 1.90
C ARG A 44 -3.53 -3.11 1.07
N LYS A 45 -3.70 -3.06 -0.26
CA LYS A 45 -3.10 -4.03 -1.17
C LYS A 45 -1.57 -3.91 -1.20
N ASN A 46 -1.01 -2.69 -1.21
CA ASN A 46 0.44 -2.51 -1.27
C ASN A 46 1.05 -2.82 0.08
N ILE A 47 0.38 -2.46 1.18
CA ILE A 47 0.80 -2.87 2.51
C ILE A 47 0.92 -4.39 2.58
N LEU A 48 -0.09 -5.13 2.09
CA LEU A 48 -0.03 -6.59 2.07
C LEU A 48 1.09 -7.13 1.17
N LEU A 49 1.21 -6.59 -0.05
CA LEU A 49 2.25 -7.01 -0.99
C LEU A 49 3.66 -6.73 -0.49
N PHE A 50 3.94 -5.55 0.06
CA PHE A 50 5.25 -5.20 0.62
C PHE A 50 5.56 -5.99 1.89
N SER A 51 4.56 -6.28 2.71
CA SER A 51 4.72 -7.20 3.85
C SER A 51 5.08 -8.60 3.36
N GLY A 52 4.44 -9.07 2.28
CA GLY A 52 4.79 -10.32 1.61
C GLY A 52 6.23 -10.32 1.10
N VAL A 53 6.66 -9.26 0.41
CA VAL A 53 8.05 -9.11 -0.05
C VAL A 53 9.02 -9.22 1.14
N ALA A 54 8.80 -8.44 2.20
CA ALA A 54 9.67 -8.46 3.38
C ALA A 54 9.72 -9.86 4.03
N ALA A 55 8.57 -10.54 4.14
CA ALA A 55 8.50 -11.88 4.67
C ALA A 55 9.28 -12.88 3.81
N PHE A 56 9.12 -12.84 2.48
CA PHE A 56 9.83 -13.73 1.57
C PHE A 56 11.34 -13.46 1.52
N ARG A 57 11.79 -12.21 1.67
CA ARG A 57 13.22 -11.90 1.90
C ARG A 57 13.73 -12.56 3.19
N GLY A 58 12.99 -12.41 4.30
CA GLY A 58 13.32 -13.12 5.54
C GLY A 58 13.39 -14.65 5.39
N LEU A 59 12.47 -15.24 4.63
CA LEU A 59 12.48 -16.67 4.32
C LEU A 59 13.66 -17.06 3.43
N ASP A 60 14.04 -16.24 2.47
CA ASP A 60 15.21 -16.48 1.62
C ASP A 60 16.48 -16.54 2.45
N TYR A 61 16.70 -15.53 3.30
CA TYR A 61 17.78 -15.51 4.28
C TYR A 61 17.84 -16.80 5.09
N ALA A 62 16.71 -17.19 5.70
CA ALA A 62 16.63 -18.38 6.53
C ALA A 62 16.90 -19.67 5.73
N SER A 63 16.36 -19.75 4.51
CA SER A 63 16.52 -20.91 3.63
C SER A 63 17.97 -21.08 3.20
N THR A 64 18.67 -19.98 2.90
CA THR A 64 20.09 -19.97 2.53
C THR A 64 20.95 -20.38 3.72
N ARG A 65 20.69 -19.86 4.93
CA ARG A 65 21.39 -20.33 6.15
C ARG A 65 21.19 -21.81 6.40
N ASN A 66 19.99 -22.33 6.19
CA ASN A 66 19.73 -23.75 6.29
C ASN A 66 20.42 -24.55 5.16
N PHE A 67 20.55 -23.98 3.97
CA PHE A 67 21.25 -24.57 2.84
C PHE A 67 22.75 -24.72 3.14
N GLU A 68 23.38 -23.67 3.65
CA GLU A 68 24.78 -23.64 4.11
C GLU A 68 25.04 -24.67 5.22
N ARG A 69 24.20 -24.69 6.25
CA ARG A 69 24.31 -25.67 7.36
C ARG A 69 24.22 -27.13 6.91
N ARG A 70 23.63 -27.38 5.73
CA ARG A 70 23.53 -28.72 5.14
C ARG A 70 24.65 -29.02 4.14
N GLY A 71 25.77 -28.29 4.24
CA GLY A 71 27.00 -28.55 3.48
C GLY A 71 26.96 -28.07 2.03
N ARG A 72 26.09 -27.11 1.69
CA ARG A 72 25.97 -26.57 0.33
C ARG A 72 26.39 -25.10 0.29
N GLN A 73 27.00 -24.66 -0.80
CA GLN A 73 27.30 -23.24 -1.02
C GLN A 73 26.18 -22.54 -1.80
N GLU A 74 25.96 -21.28 -1.46
CA GLU A 74 25.15 -20.36 -2.26
C GLU A 74 25.90 -20.09 -3.58
N VAL A 75 25.20 -20.13 -4.72
CA VAL A 75 25.82 -20.12 -6.07
C VAL A 75 25.73 -18.74 -6.73
N LEU A 76 24.82 -17.89 -6.28
CA LEU A 76 24.43 -16.63 -6.94
C LEU A 76 25.02 -15.39 -6.27
N ILE A 77 25.45 -15.49 -5.01
CA ILE A 77 25.95 -14.41 -4.17
C ILE A 77 27.36 -14.81 -3.70
N PRO A 78 28.37 -13.93 -3.86
CA PRO A 78 29.72 -14.20 -3.40
C PRO A 78 29.76 -14.58 -1.91
N ASP A 79 30.53 -15.61 -1.59
CA ASP A 79 30.69 -16.17 -0.24
C ASP A 79 31.01 -15.07 0.80
N ASP A 80 31.71 -14.00 0.41
CA ASP A 80 32.12 -12.87 1.25
C ASP A 80 30.91 -12.07 1.80
N ILE A 81 29.81 -12.00 1.04
CA ILE A 81 28.58 -11.32 1.44
C ILE A 81 27.71 -12.28 2.26
N VAL A 82 27.61 -13.54 1.83
CA VAL A 82 26.74 -14.53 2.50
C VAL A 82 27.32 -14.93 3.86
N ASN A 83 28.63 -15.08 4.02
CA ASN A 83 29.25 -15.46 5.29
C ASN A 83 29.19 -14.37 6.38
N ASN A 84 28.88 -13.13 6.01
CA ASN A 84 28.59 -12.07 6.97
C ASN A 84 27.07 -11.98 7.21
N SER A 85 26.60 -12.39 8.40
CA SER A 85 25.18 -12.31 8.76
C SER A 85 24.58 -10.91 8.64
N ALA A 86 25.33 -9.88 9.03
CA ALA A 86 24.89 -8.49 8.86
C ALA A 86 24.91 -8.06 7.40
N GLY A 87 25.93 -8.46 6.63
CA GLY A 87 26.03 -8.16 5.20
C GLY A 87 24.88 -8.76 4.41
N PHE A 88 24.59 -10.04 4.62
CA PHE A 88 23.49 -10.72 3.95
C PHE A 88 22.14 -10.13 4.37
N ALA A 89 21.89 -9.92 5.66
CA ALA A 89 20.66 -9.24 6.11
C ALA A 89 20.49 -7.83 5.52
N SER A 90 21.59 -7.11 5.27
CA SER A 90 21.55 -5.80 4.63
C SER A 90 21.17 -5.91 3.15
N LEU A 91 21.65 -6.94 2.45
CA LEU A 91 21.24 -7.23 1.07
C LEU A 91 19.75 -7.57 0.98
N GLU A 92 19.24 -8.38 1.90
CA GLU A 92 17.81 -8.72 2.02
C GLU A 92 16.94 -7.46 2.20
N ALA A 93 17.36 -6.57 3.10
CA ALA A 93 16.71 -5.29 3.33
C ALA A 93 16.78 -4.38 2.09
N ALA A 94 17.93 -4.33 1.41
CA ALA A 94 18.10 -3.57 0.17
C ALA A 94 17.17 -4.10 -0.95
N GLY A 95 17.03 -5.42 -1.10
CA GLY A 95 16.09 -6.03 -2.03
C GLY A 95 14.63 -5.66 -1.73
N THR A 96 14.25 -5.65 -0.45
CA THR A 96 12.92 -5.17 -0.02
C THR A 96 12.71 -3.71 -0.41
N ALA A 97 13.67 -2.85 -0.08
CA ALA A 97 13.61 -1.42 -0.38
C ALA A 97 13.54 -1.14 -1.88
N ALA A 98 14.32 -1.87 -2.69
CA ALA A 98 14.29 -1.78 -4.14
C ALA A 98 12.91 -2.14 -4.70
N SER A 99 12.27 -3.20 -4.20
CA SER A 99 10.92 -3.60 -4.58
C SER A 99 9.88 -2.50 -4.33
N VAL A 100 9.94 -1.88 -3.14
CA VAL A 100 9.05 -0.77 -2.77
C VAL A 100 9.34 0.46 -3.64
N GLY A 101 10.61 0.80 -3.84
CA GLY A 101 11.04 1.95 -4.62
C GLY A 101 10.63 1.86 -6.09
N ILE A 102 10.83 0.70 -6.74
CA ILE A 102 10.40 0.49 -8.13
C ILE A 102 8.87 0.55 -8.22
N SER A 103 8.16 -0.04 -7.26
CA SER A 103 6.70 0.09 -7.19
C SER A 103 6.25 1.54 -7.06
N TYR A 104 6.96 2.36 -6.27
CA TYR A 104 6.71 3.78 -6.13
C TYR A 104 6.95 4.56 -7.43
N LEU A 105 7.98 4.21 -8.21
CA LEU A 105 8.21 4.81 -9.52
C LEU A 105 7.05 4.50 -10.49
N PHE A 106 6.56 3.26 -10.50
CA PHE A 106 5.39 2.90 -11.31
C PHE A 106 4.13 3.62 -10.84
N HIS A 107 3.95 3.77 -9.53
CA HIS A 107 2.85 4.55 -8.98
C HIS A 107 2.89 6.00 -9.46
N ARG A 108 4.03 6.67 -9.32
CA ARG A 108 4.22 8.08 -9.68
C ARG A 108 4.02 8.33 -11.17
N THR A 109 4.33 7.33 -12.01
CA THR A 109 4.15 7.40 -13.47
C THR A 109 2.78 6.89 -13.94
N GLY A 110 1.86 6.53 -13.04
CA GLY A 110 0.50 6.08 -13.37
C GLY A 110 0.38 4.61 -13.78
N HIS A 111 1.45 3.83 -13.73
CA HIS A 111 1.48 2.41 -14.10
C HIS A 111 1.02 1.51 -12.94
N HIS A 112 -0.21 1.69 -12.46
CA HIS A 112 -0.72 1.02 -11.25
C HIS A 112 -0.78 -0.51 -11.34
N LYS A 113 -0.83 -1.08 -12.54
CA LYS A 113 -0.71 -2.54 -12.72
C LYS A 113 0.72 -3.00 -12.44
N LEU A 114 1.72 -2.33 -13.04
CA LEU A 114 3.13 -2.68 -12.86
C LEU A 114 3.57 -2.48 -11.40
N GLU A 115 3.06 -1.43 -10.74
CA GLU A 115 3.21 -1.20 -9.30
C GLU A 115 2.94 -2.47 -8.47
N ARG A 116 1.91 -3.26 -8.82
CA ARG A 116 1.56 -4.50 -8.11
C ARG A 116 2.38 -5.69 -8.60
N TRP A 117 2.58 -5.78 -9.91
CA TRP A 117 3.31 -6.89 -10.51
C TRP A 117 4.75 -6.99 -10.05
N VAL A 118 5.41 -5.87 -9.72
CA VAL A 118 6.75 -5.87 -9.11
C VAL A 118 6.77 -6.74 -7.85
N SER A 119 5.85 -6.49 -6.91
CA SER A 119 5.82 -7.22 -5.65
C SER A 119 5.39 -8.68 -5.83
N ILE A 120 4.42 -8.94 -6.71
CA ILE A 120 3.97 -10.31 -7.03
C ILE A 120 5.11 -11.12 -7.64
N GLY A 121 5.81 -10.55 -8.63
CA GLY A 121 6.96 -11.19 -9.28
C GLY A 121 8.10 -11.45 -8.31
N HIS A 122 8.43 -10.48 -7.46
CA HIS A 122 9.44 -10.62 -6.42
C HIS A 122 9.11 -11.79 -5.48
N ILE A 123 7.89 -11.81 -4.91
CA ILE A 123 7.44 -12.91 -4.05
C ILE A 123 7.53 -14.26 -4.78
N GLY A 124 7.10 -14.32 -6.04
CA GLY A 124 7.14 -15.56 -6.82
C GLY A 124 8.56 -16.10 -7.03
N VAL A 125 9.48 -15.24 -7.46
CA VAL A 125 10.89 -15.62 -7.70
C VAL A 125 11.58 -16.03 -6.40
N THR A 126 11.46 -15.22 -5.35
CA THR A 126 12.06 -15.54 -4.05
C THR A 126 11.44 -16.79 -3.43
N GLY A 127 10.12 -16.95 -3.51
CA GLY A 127 9.43 -18.14 -3.02
C GLY A 127 9.86 -19.42 -3.73
N PHE A 128 10.07 -19.36 -5.05
CA PHE A 128 10.64 -20.48 -5.79
C PHE A 128 12.05 -20.85 -5.28
N GLY A 129 12.91 -19.84 -5.05
CA GLY A 129 14.25 -20.04 -4.47
C GLY A 129 14.19 -20.74 -3.11
N VAL A 130 13.34 -20.25 -2.20
CA VAL A 130 13.11 -20.84 -0.88
C VAL A 130 12.69 -22.31 -0.99
N VAL A 131 11.69 -22.61 -1.82
CA VAL A 131 11.20 -23.99 -2.01
C VAL A 131 12.30 -24.88 -2.56
N ARG A 132 13.04 -24.42 -3.58
CA ARG A 132 14.18 -25.15 -4.14
C ARG A 132 15.22 -25.45 -3.06
N ASN A 133 15.59 -24.46 -2.25
CA ASN A 133 16.59 -24.61 -1.20
C ASN A 133 16.18 -25.71 -0.21
N TYR A 134 14.93 -25.75 0.23
CA TYR A 134 14.45 -26.82 1.12
C TYR A 134 14.26 -28.18 0.45
N SER A 135 13.98 -28.22 -0.85
CA SER A 135 13.71 -29.47 -1.58
C SER A 135 14.96 -30.30 -1.87
N LEU A 136 16.15 -29.71 -1.79
CA LEU A 136 17.41 -30.42 -2.03
C LEU A 136 17.88 -31.15 -0.77
N ASN A 137 18.41 -32.38 -0.92
CA ASN A 137 18.98 -33.16 0.18
C ASN A 137 20.24 -32.51 0.78
N SER A 138 20.71 -32.94 1.95
CA SER A 138 22.03 -32.55 2.46
C SER A 138 23.15 -33.02 1.54
N MET A 139 24.28 -32.31 1.55
CA MET A 139 25.55 -32.84 1.05
C MET A 139 26.43 -33.24 2.23
N HIS A 140 27.01 -34.42 2.13
CA HIS A 140 27.91 -35.03 3.11
C HIS A 140 29.25 -35.28 2.46
#